data_AF-A0A0L0N1C7-F1
#
_entry.id   AF-A0A0L0N1C7-F1
#
_cell.length_a   1.000
_cell.length_b   1.000
_cell.length_c   1.000
_cell.angle_alpha   90.00
_cell.angle_beta   90.00
_cell.angle_gamma   90.00
#
_symmetry.space_group_name_H-M   'P 1'
#
loop_
_entity.id
_entity.type
_entity.pdbx_description
1 polymer ?
#
loop_
_entity_poly.entity_id
_entity_poly.type
_entity_poly.pdbx_seq_one_letter_code
_entity_poly.pdbx_strand_id
1 'polypeptide(L)'
;MHIAQLMFQHNDAVVSEDDCRNKYVARQIFRRLAIQRRLSTFGFSYDCWSVQSPKIPGSTLLPAPSSSENFRLWDDDFRAGNILLTSSDKIAALIDWEFTYVGPTQFSLDPPWWLLLETAEMWLFGMDDWCEVYQKRLKTWLAAMRKAEVRDG
;
A
#
# COMPACT_ATOMS: atom_id res chain seq x y z
N MET A 1 11.95 -7.57 3.55
CA MET A 1 12.25 -7.78 4.99
C MET A 1 13.70 -8.21 5.18
N HIS A 2 14.64 -7.27 5.17
CA HIS A 2 16.06 -7.58 5.36
C HIS A 2 16.37 -7.71 6.85
N ILE A 3 16.37 -8.93 7.39
CA ILE A 3 16.89 -9.19 8.75
C ILE A 3 18.39 -8.82 8.81
N ALA A 4 19.10 -8.97 7.69
CA ALA A 4 20.49 -8.54 7.54
C ALA A 4 20.70 -7.04 7.77
N GLN A 5 19.71 -6.17 7.49
CA GLN A 5 19.83 -4.73 7.76
C GLN A 5 20.03 -4.43 9.25
N LEU A 6 19.58 -5.29 10.18
CA LEU A 6 19.91 -5.10 11.60
C LEU A 6 21.42 -5.24 11.88
N MET A 7 22.16 -5.94 11.04
CA MET A 7 23.62 -6.05 11.16
C MET A 7 24.36 -4.92 10.44
N PHE A 8 23.75 -4.31 9.43
CA PHE A 8 24.41 -3.37 8.52
C PHE A 8 23.90 -1.92 8.63
N GLN A 9 22.79 -1.65 9.33
CA GLN A 9 22.35 -0.28 9.58
C GLN A 9 23.32 0.42 10.54
N HIS A 10 24.01 1.43 10.03
CA HIS A 10 24.70 2.45 10.82
C HIS A 10 23.80 3.68 10.97
N ASN A 11 24.00 4.41 12.07
CA ASN A 11 23.31 5.64 12.49
C ASN A 11 21.89 5.41 13.05
N ASP A 12 21.75 5.54 14.38
CA ASP A 12 20.49 5.73 15.14
C ASP A 12 19.31 4.78 14.86
N ALA A 13 19.53 3.70 14.10
CA ALA A 13 18.51 2.73 13.73
C ALA A 13 18.04 1.87 14.90
N VAL A 14 18.77 1.87 16.00
CA VAL A 14 18.46 1.19 17.26
C VAL A 14 18.69 2.17 18.39
N VAL A 15 17.64 2.48 19.15
CA VAL A 15 17.70 3.47 20.24
C VAL A 15 18.06 2.81 21.58
N SER A 16 17.78 1.51 21.74
CA SER A 16 18.08 0.72 22.94
C SER A 16 18.12 -0.79 22.64
N GLU A 17 18.55 -1.60 23.61
CA GLU A 17 18.48 -3.06 23.49
C GLU A 17 17.04 -3.55 23.29
N ASP A 18 16.09 -2.99 24.03
CA ASP A 18 14.67 -3.34 23.91
C ASP A 18 14.10 -2.97 22.54
N ASP A 19 14.47 -1.80 22.01
CA ASP A 19 14.11 -1.39 20.65
C ASP A 19 14.67 -2.38 19.61
N CYS A 20 15.95 -2.79 19.75
CA CYS A 20 16.56 -3.81 18.90
C CYS A 20 15.79 -5.14 18.96
N ARG A 21 15.48 -5.61 20.17
CA ARG A 21 14.76 -6.87 20.40
C ARG A 21 13.36 -6.83 19.78
N ASN A 22 12.62 -5.75 20.00
CA ASN A 22 11.29 -5.55 19.42
C ASN A 22 11.35 -5.53 17.89
N LYS A 23 12.30 -4.78 17.33
CA LYS A 23 12.57 -4.71 15.89
C LYS A 23 12.92 -6.07 15.28
N TYR A 24 13.70 -6.89 15.99
CA TYR A 24 14.05 -8.24 15.55
C TYR A 24 12.84 -9.18 15.61
N VAL A 25 12.12 -9.19 16.74
CA VAL A 25 10.93 -10.05 16.93
C VAL A 25 9.85 -9.70 15.91
N ALA A 26 9.54 -8.42 15.72
CA ALA A 26 8.62 -7.96 14.68
C ALA A 26 9.05 -8.48 13.30
N ARG A 27 10.34 -8.34 12.96
CA ARG A 27 10.86 -8.82 11.67
C ARG A 27 10.71 -10.33 11.49
N GLN A 28 10.93 -11.12 12.53
CA GLN A 28 10.74 -12.57 12.51
C GLN A 28 9.26 -12.96 12.35
N ILE A 29 8.35 -12.27 13.06
CA ILE A 29 6.90 -12.48 12.94
C ILE A 29 6.44 -12.18 11.52
N PHE A 30 6.77 -11.00 10.98
CA PHE A 30 6.43 -10.63 9.59
C PHE A 30 7.01 -11.61 8.58
N ARG A 31 8.28 -12.05 8.76
CA ARG A 31 8.87 -13.08 7.89
C ARG A 31 8.09 -14.39 7.92
N ARG A 32 7.68 -14.85 9.11
CA ARG A 32 6.86 -16.07 9.24
C ARG A 32 5.50 -15.92 8.57
N LEU A 33 4.82 -14.79 8.78
CA LEU A 33 3.54 -14.51 8.14
C LEU A 33 3.66 -14.44 6.61
N ALA A 34 4.74 -13.83 6.10
CA ALA A 34 5.04 -13.78 4.66
C ALA A 34 5.26 -15.18 4.08
N ILE A 35 6.10 -16.02 4.72
CA ILE A 35 6.36 -17.40 4.29
C ILE A 35 5.07 -18.23 4.30
N GLN A 36 4.23 -18.04 5.31
CA GLN A 36 2.93 -18.71 5.44
C GLN A 36 1.85 -18.13 4.52
N ARG A 37 2.17 -17.12 3.69
CA ARG A 37 1.24 -16.42 2.80
C ARG A 37 0.02 -15.82 3.54
N ARG A 38 0.19 -15.54 4.83
CA ARG A 38 -0.85 -14.97 5.69
C ARG A 38 -1.03 -13.48 5.42
N LEU A 39 0.07 -12.78 5.11
CA LEU A 39 0.01 -11.35 4.77
C LEU A 39 -0.82 -11.09 3.50
N SER A 40 -0.85 -12.01 2.54
CA SER A 40 -1.58 -11.82 1.28
C SER A 40 -3.07 -12.17 1.34
N THR A 41 -3.52 -12.80 2.43
CA THR A 41 -4.95 -13.06 2.69
C THR A 41 -5.54 -12.12 3.73
N PHE A 42 -4.71 -11.34 4.45
CA PHE A 42 -5.16 -10.39 5.46
C PHE A 42 -6.23 -9.44 4.90
N GLY A 43 -7.37 -9.35 5.62
CA GLY A 43 -8.48 -8.47 5.24
C GLY A 43 -9.37 -9.00 4.11
N PHE A 44 -9.13 -10.20 3.57
CA PHE A 44 -10.01 -10.86 2.59
C PHE A 44 -10.82 -11.98 3.22
N SER A 45 -11.74 -12.56 2.45
CA SER A 45 -12.58 -13.68 2.90
C SER A 45 -11.81 -14.93 3.32
N TYR A 46 -10.54 -15.05 2.91
CA TYR A 46 -9.63 -16.13 3.28
C TYR A 46 -8.75 -15.82 4.50
N ASP A 47 -8.90 -14.66 5.13
CA ASP A 47 -8.23 -14.35 6.38
C ASP A 47 -8.82 -15.22 7.50
N CYS A 48 -8.05 -16.19 7.99
CA CYS A 48 -8.45 -17.10 9.07
C CYS A 48 -7.51 -17.03 10.28
N TRP A 49 -6.57 -16.09 10.29
CA TRP A 49 -5.48 -16.04 11.26
C TRP A 49 -5.41 -14.72 12.02
N SER A 50 -5.96 -13.64 11.46
CA SER A 50 -5.94 -12.34 12.11
C SER A 50 -6.99 -12.26 13.21
N VAL A 51 -6.76 -11.36 14.18
CA VAL A 51 -7.71 -11.07 15.27
C VAL A 51 -9.02 -10.47 14.76
N GLN A 52 -9.00 -9.87 13.56
CA GLN A 52 -10.16 -9.23 12.94
C GLN A 52 -11.01 -10.19 12.11
N SER A 53 -10.46 -11.32 11.66
CA SER A 53 -11.17 -12.31 10.84
C SER A 53 -12.55 -12.70 11.40
N PRO A 54 -12.72 -13.03 12.70
CA PRO A 54 -14.03 -13.40 13.24
C PRO A 54 -14.99 -12.22 13.41
N LYS A 55 -14.49 -10.98 13.34
CA LYS A 55 -15.26 -9.76 13.63
C LYS A 55 -15.96 -9.21 12.38
N ILE A 56 -15.49 -9.59 11.19
CA ILE A 56 -16.01 -9.08 9.93
C ILE A 56 -16.90 -10.16 9.29
N PRO A 57 -18.18 -9.87 9.00
CA PRO A 57 -19.05 -10.83 8.33
C PRO A 57 -18.47 -11.22 6.96
N GLY A 58 -18.33 -12.52 6.71
CA GLY A 58 -17.74 -13.03 5.46
C GLY A 58 -18.46 -12.56 4.18
N SER A 59 -19.75 -12.20 4.27
CA SER A 59 -20.53 -11.63 3.16
C SER A 59 -20.07 -10.24 2.72
N THR A 60 -19.31 -9.53 3.55
CA THR A 60 -18.77 -8.19 3.25
C THR A 60 -17.34 -8.24 2.69
N LEU A 61 -16.70 -9.41 2.74
CA LEU A 61 -15.31 -9.59 2.36
C LEU A 61 -15.20 -10.13 0.92
N LEU A 62 -14.30 -9.54 0.16
CA LEU A 62 -13.95 -10.02 -1.18
C LEU A 62 -12.92 -11.16 -1.09
N PRO A 63 -12.89 -12.06 -2.09
CA PRO A 63 -11.79 -13.02 -2.21
C PRO A 63 -10.47 -12.28 -2.46
N ALA A 64 -9.37 -12.84 -1.94
CA ALA A 64 -8.04 -12.35 -2.26
C ALA A 64 -7.81 -12.43 -3.79
N PRO A 65 -7.18 -11.43 -4.43
CA PRO A 65 -6.87 -11.47 -5.85
C PRO A 65 -6.08 -12.74 -6.21
N SER A 66 -6.27 -13.29 -7.42
CA SER A 66 -5.58 -14.49 -7.90
C SER A 66 -4.04 -14.36 -7.91
N SER A 67 -3.53 -13.13 -7.91
CA SER A 67 -2.09 -12.82 -7.80
C SER A 67 -1.59 -12.57 -6.38
N SER A 68 -2.40 -12.88 -5.37
CA SER A 68 -2.05 -12.80 -3.94
C SER A 68 -0.86 -13.67 -3.54
N GLU A 69 -0.43 -14.61 -4.38
CA GLU A 69 0.80 -15.38 -4.14
C GLU A 69 2.09 -14.62 -4.48
N ASN A 70 1.98 -13.51 -5.22
CA ASN A 70 3.14 -12.76 -5.70
C ASN A 70 3.27 -11.43 -4.97
N PHE A 71 4.46 -11.18 -4.42
CA PHE A 71 4.83 -9.82 -4.02
C PHE A 71 5.07 -9.01 -5.29
N ARG A 72 4.58 -7.77 -5.32
CA ARG A 72 4.74 -6.86 -6.44
C ARG A 72 5.61 -5.69 -6.05
N LEU A 73 6.29 -5.13 -7.03
CA LEU A 73 6.94 -3.84 -6.87
C LEU A 73 5.84 -2.78 -6.67
N TRP A 74 5.99 -1.98 -5.65
CA TRP A 74 5.04 -0.96 -5.22
C TRP A 74 5.81 0.30 -4.82
N ASP A 75 5.21 1.46 -5.04
CA ASP A 75 5.74 2.74 -4.61
C ASP A 75 4.62 3.58 -4.00
N ASP A 76 4.80 4.03 -2.76
CA ASP A 76 3.82 4.84 -2.04
C ASP A 76 3.68 6.27 -2.61
N ASP A 77 4.65 6.75 -3.41
CA ASP A 77 4.64 8.10 -4.00
C ASP A 77 4.52 8.11 -5.54
N PHE A 78 3.80 7.16 -6.14
CA PHE A 78 3.43 7.23 -7.58
C PHE A 78 2.35 8.26 -7.91
N ARG A 79 2.52 9.49 -7.42
CA ARG A 79 1.70 10.64 -7.77
C ARG A 79 1.94 11.12 -9.19
N ALA A 80 0.99 11.87 -9.72
CA ALA A 80 1.04 12.39 -11.09
C ALA A 80 2.34 13.15 -11.41
N GLY A 81 2.95 13.83 -10.43
CA GLY A 81 4.23 14.53 -10.58
C GLY A 81 5.42 13.61 -10.91
N ASN A 82 5.33 12.32 -10.59
CA ASN A 82 6.38 11.32 -10.80
C ASN A 82 6.18 10.50 -12.08
N ILE A 83 5.20 10.87 -12.92
CA ILE A 83 4.90 10.22 -14.20
C ILE A 83 5.22 11.18 -15.33
N LEU A 84 6.26 10.89 -16.10
CA LEU A 84 6.63 11.68 -17.27
C LEU A 84 5.83 11.22 -18.49
N LEU A 85 5.29 12.19 -19.24
CA LEU A 85 4.54 11.94 -20.47
C LEU A 85 5.32 12.41 -21.69
N THR A 86 5.12 11.72 -22.82
CA THR A 86 5.52 12.22 -24.14
C THR A 86 4.62 13.38 -24.57
N SER A 87 4.97 14.04 -25.67
CA SER A 87 4.10 15.03 -26.34
C SER A 87 2.78 14.43 -26.88
N SER A 88 2.61 13.11 -26.82
CA SER A 88 1.42 12.37 -27.27
C SER A 88 0.65 11.72 -26.12
N ASP A 89 0.83 12.23 -24.88
CA ASP A 89 0.19 11.74 -23.66
C ASP A 89 0.42 10.24 -23.38
N LYS A 90 1.59 9.71 -23.78
CA LYS A 90 2.02 8.35 -23.43
C LYS A 90 3.00 8.40 -22.28
N ILE A 91 2.94 7.41 -21.39
CA ILE A 91 3.91 7.27 -20.30
C ILE A 91 5.30 7.05 -20.92
N ALA A 92 6.20 8.00 -20.66
CA ALA A 92 7.59 7.97 -21.11
C ALA A 92 8.50 7.33 -20.06
N ALA A 93 8.31 7.71 -18.78
CA ALA A 93 9.08 7.18 -17.66
C ALA A 93 8.34 7.40 -16.33
N LEU A 94 8.68 6.57 -15.35
CA LEU A 94 8.37 6.79 -13.95
C LEU A 94 9.67 7.19 -13.25
N ILE A 95 9.61 8.26 -12.44
CA ILE A 95 10.75 8.77 -11.68
C ILE A 95 10.49 8.63 -10.18
N ASP A 96 11.48 9.00 -9.37
CA ASP A 96 11.35 9.10 -7.91
C ASP A 96 11.01 7.78 -7.20
N TRP A 97 11.90 6.79 -7.35
CA TRP A 97 11.75 5.43 -6.84
C TRP A 97 12.18 5.28 -5.36
N GLU A 98 12.28 6.38 -4.60
CA GLU A 98 12.88 6.37 -3.27
C GLU A 98 12.05 5.60 -2.22
N PHE A 99 10.73 5.51 -2.45
CA PHE A 99 9.79 4.76 -1.61
C PHE A 99 9.36 3.44 -2.23
N THR A 100 10.07 2.95 -3.26
CA THR A 100 9.73 1.69 -3.88
C THR A 100 10.13 0.49 -3.01
N TYR A 101 9.21 -0.46 -2.82
CA TYR A 101 9.48 -1.74 -2.18
C TYR A 101 8.68 -2.89 -2.80
N VAL A 102 9.02 -4.11 -2.38
CA VAL A 102 8.30 -5.32 -2.77
C VAL A 102 7.26 -5.63 -1.68
N GLY A 103 5.97 -5.48 -2.02
CA GLY A 103 4.84 -5.54 -1.09
C GLY A 103 3.77 -6.57 -1.48
N PRO A 104 2.91 -6.99 -0.54
CA PRO A 104 1.71 -7.77 -0.85
C PRO A 104 0.79 -7.03 -1.83
N THR A 105 0.07 -7.77 -2.67
CA THR A 105 -0.86 -7.18 -3.67
C THR A 105 -1.96 -6.33 -3.04
N GLN A 106 -2.26 -6.46 -1.73
CA GLN A 106 -3.26 -5.59 -1.09
C GLN A 106 -2.91 -4.11 -1.12
N PHE A 107 -1.62 -3.75 -1.10
CA PHE A 107 -1.20 -2.35 -1.10
C PHE A 107 -1.64 -1.64 -2.38
N SER A 108 -1.81 -2.35 -3.50
CA SER A 108 -2.35 -1.76 -4.73
C SER A 108 -3.85 -1.51 -4.70
N LEU A 109 -4.56 -1.96 -3.66
CA LEU A 109 -6.00 -1.74 -3.51
C LEU A 109 -6.30 -0.44 -2.76
N ASP A 110 -5.32 0.12 -2.06
CA ASP A 110 -5.49 1.39 -1.38
C ASP A 110 -5.60 2.52 -2.41
N PRO A 111 -6.63 3.38 -2.31
CA PRO A 111 -6.76 4.49 -3.23
C PRO A 111 -5.60 5.48 -3.04
N PRO A 112 -5.18 6.18 -4.12
CA PRO A 112 -4.07 7.11 -4.03
C PRO A 112 -4.37 8.21 -3.00
N TRP A 113 -3.46 8.40 -2.04
CA TRP A 113 -3.59 9.46 -1.04
C TRP A 113 -3.47 10.85 -1.68
N TRP A 114 -2.69 10.96 -2.75
CA TRP A 114 -2.42 12.19 -3.51
C TRP A 114 -3.55 12.59 -4.48
N LEU A 115 -4.74 11.99 -4.38
CA LEU A 115 -5.85 12.26 -5.29
C LEU A 115 -6.27 13.74 -5.36
N LEU A 116 -6.08 14.49 -4.27
CA LEU A 116 -6.36 15.92 -4.21
C LEU A 116 -5.14 16.80 -4.48
N LEU A 117 -3.97 16.20 -4.77
CA LEU A 117 -2.67 16.85 -4.99
C LEU A 117 -2.10 17.59 -3.76
N GLU A 118 -2.93 17.92 -2.78
CA GLU A 118 -2.57 18.54 -1.51
C GLU A 118 -2.89 17.60 -0.35
N THR A 119 -2.00 17.57 0.65
CA THR A 119 -2.19 16.71 1.82
C THR A 119 -3.26 17.29 2.75
N ALA A 120 -3.83 16.42 3.59
CA ALA A 120 -4.83 16.84 4.57
C ALA A 120 -4.28 17.87 5.57
N GLU A 121 -2.97 17.85 5.88
CA GLU A 121 -2.39 18.81 6.83
C GLU A 121 -2.24 20.22 6.26
N MET A 122 -2.10 20.35 4.94
CA MET A 122 -1.92 21.64 4.27
C MET A 122 -3.25 22.27 3.84
N TRP A 123 -4.33 21.48 3.84
CA TRP A 123 -5.63 21.88 3.33
C TRP A 123 -6.21 23.10 4.06
N LEU A 124 -6.42 24.20 3.32
CA LEU A 124 -6.88 25.47 3.86
C LEU A 124 -8.17 25.38 4.68
N PHE A 125 -9.09 24.50 4.27
CA PHE A 125 -10.42 24.35 4.89
C PHE A 125 -10.45 23.26 5.98
N GLY A 126 -9.30 22.67 6.31
CA GLY A 126 -9.16 21.65 7.35
C GLY A 126 -9.47 20.23 6.89
N MET A 127 -9.21 19.28 7.79
CA MET A 127 -9.24 17.84 7.51
C MET A 127 -10.63 17.32 7.14
N ASP A 128 -11.69 17.86 7.74
CA ASP A 128 -13.06 17.42 7.48
C ASP A 128 -13.48 17.75 6.05
N ASP A 129 -13.19 18.96 5.58
CA ASP A 129 -13.45 19.38 4.19
C ASP A 129 -12.60 18.55 3.21
N TRP A 130 -11.32 18.34 3.53
CA TRP A 130 -10.45 17.47 2.73
C TRP A 130 -11.06 16.07 2.57
N CYS A 131 -11.54 15.47 3.66
CA CYS A 131 -12.19 14.16 3.64
C CYS A 131 -13.43 14.14 2.73
N GLU A 132 -14.29 15.15 2.84
CA GLU A 132 -15.48 15.25 1.99
C GLU A 132 -15.13 15.37 0.50
N VAL A 133 -14.14 16.20 0.16
CA VAL A 133 -13.69 16.39 -1.22
C VAL A 133 -13.02 15.11 -1.73
N TYR A 134 -12.19 14.46 -0.90
CA TYR A 134 -11.52 13.21 -1.23
C TYR A 134 -12.53 12.12 -1.58
N GLN A 135 -13.56 11.93 -0.74
CA GLN A 135 -14.62 10.95 -0.98
C GLN A 135 -15.38 11.20 -2.29
N LYS A 136 -15.61 12.46 -2.67
CA LYS A 136 -16.21 12.83 -3.96
C LYS A 136 -15.29 12.46 -5.12
N ARG A 137 -14.00 12.78 -5.03
CA ARG A 137 -13.01 12.47 -6.08
C ARG A 137 -12.70 10.98 -6.20
N LEU A 138 -12.72 10.24 -5.10
CA LEU A 138 -12.52 8.80 -5.08
C LEU A 138 -13.54 8.09 -5.98
N LYS A 139 -14.81 8.54 -5.96
CA LYS A 139 -15.85 8.00 -6.85
C LYS A 139 -15.52 8.22 -8.32
N THR A 140 -15.00 9.40 -8.68
CA THR A 140 -14.56 9.71 -10.04
C THR A 140 -13.37 8.83 -10.44
N TRP A 141 -12.39 8.69 -9.56
CA TRP A 141 -11.22 7.84 -9.78
C TRP A 141 -11.61 6.39 -10.03
N LEU A 142 -12.44 5.81 -9.16
CA LEU A 142 -12.93 4.43 -9.31
C LEU A 142 -13.72 4.23 -10.60
N ALA A 143 -14.49 5.23 -11.04
CA ALA A 143 -15.20 5.15 -12.32
C ALA A 143 -14.23 5.15 -13.51
N ALA A 144 -13.16 5.94 -13.47
CA ALA A 144 -12.12 5.97 -14.49
C ALA A 144 -11.33 4.65 -14.52
N MET A 145 -10.97 4.10 -13.36
CA MET A 145 -10.28 2.82 -13.24
C MET A 145 -11.08 1.68 -13.87
N ARG A 146 -12.36 1.55 -13.53
CA ARG A 146 -13.24 0.54 -14.15
C ARG A 146 -13.29 0.67 -15.68
N LYS A 147 -13.34 1.90 -16.20
CA LYS A 147 -13.35 2.13 -17.65
C LYS A 147 -12.04 1.72 -18.30
N ALA A 148 -10.91 1.98 -17.66
CA ALA A 148 -9.59 1.54 -18.13
C ALA A 148 -9.48 0.00 -18.11
N GLU A 149 -9.88 -0.65 -17.02
CA GLU A 149 -9.86 -2.11 -16.88
C GLU A 149 -10.72 -2.81 -17.95
N VAL A 150 -11.88 -2.26 -18.30
CA VAL A 150 -12.74 -2.80 -19.38
C VAL A 150 -12.15 -2.59 -20.77
N ARG A 151 -11.37 -1.54 -20.99
CA ARG A 151 -10.74 -1.28 -22.30
C ARG A 151 -9.54 -2.20 -22.54
N ASP A 152 -8.85 -2.55 -21.46
CA ASP A 152 -7.56 -3.23 -21.51
C ASP A 152 -7.67 -4.75 -21.18
N GLY A 153 -8.88 -5.26 -20.91
CA GLY A 153 -9.21 -6.68 -20.66
C GLY A 153 -10.08 -7.29 -21.75
#